data_AF-A0A419K169-F1
#
_entry.id   AF-A0A419K169-F1
#
_cell.length_a   1.000
_cell.length_b   1.000
_cell.length_c   1.000
_cell.angle_alpha   90.00
_cell.angle_beta   90.00
_cell.angle_gamma   90.00
#
_symmetry.space_group_name_H-M   'P 1'
#
loop_
_entity.id
_entity.type
_entity.pdbx_description
1 polymer ?
#
loop_
_entity_poly.entity_id
_entity_poly.type
_entity_poly.pdbx_seq_one_letter_code
_entity_poly.pdbx_strand_id
1 'polypeptide(L)' 'GGKKERSLVTIRDSHGETYQTTLNYVFVIGDEKPRISLPSVEEAP' A
#
# COMPACT_ATOMS: atom_id res chain seq x y z
N GLY A 1 -14.20 26.91 -3.68
CA GLY A 1 -12.76 26.61 -3.63
C GLY A 1 -12.55 25.40 -2.76
N GLY A 2 -11.80 24.41 -3.22
CA GLY A 2 -11.52 23.22 -2.42
C GLY A 2 -10.84 22.16 -3.27
N LYS A 3 -9.55 22.35 -3.55
CA LYS A 3 -8.72 21.31 -4.14
C LYS A 3 -8.63 20.17 -3.11
N LYS A 4 -9.42 19.12 -3.29
CA LYS A 4 -9.09 17.82 -2.71
C LYS A 4 -7.93 17.28 -3.53
N GLU A 5 -6.72 17.68 -3.17
CA GLU A 5 -5.52 17.05 -3.68
C GLU A 5 -5.54 15.62 -3.12
N ARG A 6 -6.20 14.72 -3.86
CA ARG A 6 -6.18 13.29 -3.55
C ARG A 6 -4.75 12.86 -3.85
N SER A 7 -3.88 12.92 -2.84
CA SER A 7 -2.49 12.51 -2.97
C SER A 7 -2.50 11.06 -3.48
N LEU A 8 -2.14 10.92 -4.75
CA LEU A 8 -1.99 9.62 -5.40
C LEU A 8 -0.69 9.00 -4.90
N VAL A 9 -0.78 7.74 -4.53
CA VAL A 9 0.35 6.95 -4.03
C VAL A 9 0.50 5.76 -4.94
N THR A 10 1.72 5.55 -5.42
CA THR A 10 2.11 4.38 -6.21
C THR A 10 2.83 3.40 -5.29
N ILE A 11 2.35 2.17 -5.22
CA ILE A 11 2.87 1.09 -4.39
C ILE A 11 3.45 0.04 -5.33
N ARG A 12 4.67 -0.43 -5.04
CA ARG A 12 5.30 -1.54 -5.75
C ARG A 12 5.45 -2.71 -4.80
N ASP A 13 5.06 -3.89 -5.24
CA ASP A 13 5.24 -5.12 -4.45
C ASP A 13 6.59 -5.80 -4.71
N SER A 14 6.82 -6.93 -4.05
CA SER A 14 8.04 -7.74 -4.20
C SER A 14 8.14 -8.49 -5.53
N HIS A 15 7.02 -8.68 -6.25
CA HIS A 15 6.98 -9.31 -7.57
C HIS A 15 7.27 -8.31 -8.69
N GLY A 16 7.29 -7.01 -8.35
CA GLY A 16 7.54 -5.91 -9.27
C GLY A 16 6.27 -5.28 -9.82
N GLU A 17 5.10 -5.76 -9.41
CA GLU A 17 3.80 -5.22 -9.80
C GLU A 17 3.57 -3.86 -9.13
N THR A 18 2.86 -2.99 -9.84
CA THR A 18 2.63 -1.61 -9.41
C THR A 18 1.14 -1.30 -9.33
N TYR A 19 0.73 -0.75 -8.19
CA TYR A 19 -0.65 -0.37 -7.90
C TYR A 19 -0.72 1.12 -7.56
N GLN A 20 -1.85 1.76 -7.88
CA GLN A 20 -2.07 3.16 -7.54
C GLN A 20 -3.29 3.31 -6.65
N THR A 21 -3.15 4.06 -5.56
CA THR A 21 -4.24 4.34 -4.62
C THR A 21 -4.18 5.79 -4.14
N THR A 22 -5.06 6.18 -3.22
CA THR A 22 -4.98 7.47 -2.51
C THR A 22 -4.44 7.27 -1.11
N LEU A 23 -3.79 8.30 -0.56
CA LEU A 23 -3.18 8.29 0.78
C LEU A 23 -4.12 7.76 1.89
N ASN A 24 -5.43 7.94 1.74
CA ASN A 24 -6.43 7.46 2.71
C ASN A 24 -6.47 5.93 2.88
N TYR A 25 -5.95 5.17 1.90
CA TYR A 25 -5.92 3.71 1.93
C TYR A 25 -4.51 3.14 2.19
N VAL A 26 -3.56 3.98 2.61
CA VAL A 26 -2.16 3.58 2.82
C VAL A 26 -1.85 3.58 4.31
N PHE A 27 -1.37 2.44 4.81
CA PHE A 27 -0.89 2.28 6.18
C PHE A 27 0.58 1.90 6.17
N VAL A 28 1.43 2.72 6.79
CA VAL A 28 2.86 2.44 6.92
C VAL A 28 3.07 1.46 8.07
N ILE A 29 3.53 0.25 7.74
CA ILE A 29 3.74 -0.84 8.71
C ILE A 29 5.22 -1.10 9.03
N GLY A 30 6.13 -0.38 8.39
CA GLY A 30 7.57 -0.57 8.51
C GLY A 30 8.35 0.25 7.50
N ASP A 31 9.66 0.01 7.43
CA ASP A 31 10.59 0.64 6.50
C ASP A 31 10.86 -0.32 5.32
N GLU A 32 11.91 -1.13 5.40
CA GLU A 32 12.20 -2.20 4.42
C GLU A 32 11.45 -3.49 4.76
N LYS A 33 11.15 -3.70 6.05
CA LYS A 33 10.43 -4.87 6.54
C LYS A 33 9.26 -4.46 7.45
N PRO A 34 8.17 -5.26 7.50
CA PRO A 34 7.08 -5.02 8.43
C PRO A 34 7.58 -5.06 9.88
N ARG A 35 7.11 -4.13 10.71
CA ARG A 35 7.32 -4.14 12.17
C ARG A 35 6.21 -4.89 12.91
N ILE A 36 5.28 -5.49 12.18
CA ILE A 36 4.18 -6.32 12.67
C ILE A 36 4.13 -7.64 11.89
N SER A 37 3.62 -8.70 12.51
CA SER A 37 3.36 -9.96 11.82
C SER A 37 2.20 -9.80 10.85
N LEU A 38 2.42 -10.18 9.60
CA LEU A 38 1.38 -10.23 8.58
C LEU A 38 0.75 -11.63 8.54
N PRO A 39 -0.55 -11.75 8.22
CA PRO A 39 -1.16 -13.05 8.01
C PRO A 39 -0.52 -13.75 6.81
N SER A 40 -0.43 -15.09 6.86
CA SER A 40 -0.10 -15.87 5.68
C SER A 40 -1.18 -15.65 4.62
N VAL A 41 -0.77 -15.22 3.44
CA VAL A 41 -1.70 -15.07 2.31
C VAL A 41 -1.95 -16.47 1.77
N GLU A 42 -3.12 -17.06 2.08
CA GLU A 42 -3.65 -18.12 1.23
C GLU A 42 -3.97 -17.46 -0.11
N GLU A 43 -3.36 -17.94 -1.21
CA GLU A 43 -3.81 -17.57 -2.56
C GLU A 43 -5.32 -17.79 -2.59
N ALA A 44 -6.07 -16.70 -2.82
CA ALA A 44 -7.50 -16.81 -3.03
C ALA A 44 -7.72 -17.77 -4.23
N PRO A 45 -8.66 -18.74 -4.11
CA PRO A 45 -8.90 -19.73 -5.15
C PRO A 45 -9.33 -19.12 -6.49
#